data_AF-A0A4V2YZ24-F1
#
_entry.id   AF-A0A4V2YZ24-F1
#
_cell.length_a   1.000
_cell.length_b   1.000
_cell.length_c   1.000
_cell.angle_alpha   90.00
_cell.angle_beta   90.00
_cell.angle_gamma   90.00
#
_symmetry.space_group_name_H-M   'P 1'
#
loop_
_entity.id
_entity.type
_entity.pdbx_description
1 polymer ?
#
loop_
_entity_poly.entity_id
_entity_poly.type
_entity_poly.pdbx_seq_one_letter_code
_entity_poly.pdbx_strand_id
1 'polypeptide(L)'
;MRRLPAVAMAALLAVPMSGCKVMQRISDGSFNNAVTDGVVAELRDRGVRLEHRPSCKTPDSGSTSVVRVHCTARTRAGEPITVTGLAEAADTAHPRELYVVTVGGRELFRKDCLGLGCR
;
A
#
# COMPACT_ATOMS: atom_id res chain seq x y z
N MET A 1 53.54 -26.40 36.16
CA MET A 1 53.87 -25.72 34.89
C MET A 1 53.12 -26.44 33.78
N ARG A 2 52.26 -25.90 32.91
CA ARG A 2 51.70 -24.57 32.64
C ARG A 2 50.43 -24.89 31.81
N ARG A 3 49.24 -24.53 32.30
CA ARG A 3 47.98 -24.66 31.55
C ARG A 3 47.91 -23.53 30.52
N LEU A 4 47.64 -23.83 29.25
CA LEU A 4 47.18 -22.84 28.29
C LEU A 4 46.13 -23.49 27.36
N PRO A 5 44.88 -22.99 27.34
CA PRO A 5 43.81 -23.52 26.52
C PRO A 5 43.91 -22.92 25.10
N ALA A 6 43.85 -23.77 24.08
CA ALA A 6 43.71 -23.34 22.69
C ALA A 6 42.26 -22.91 22.42
N VAL A 7 41.85 -21.80 23.04
CA VAL A 7 40.62 -21.07 22.71
C VAL A 7 41.08 -19.78 22.03
N ALA A 8 41.31 -19.82 20.73
CA ALA A 8 41.45 -18.60 19.91
C ALA A 8 41.56 -18.97 18.43
N MET A 9 40.44 -19.07 17.72
CA MET A 9 40.27 -18.66 16.31
C MET A 9 38.89 -19.10 15.80
N ALA A 10 37.84 -18.48 16.32
CA ALA A 10 36.48 -18.57 15.77
C ALA A 10 35.86 -17.16 15.63
N ALA A 11 36.68 -16.16 15.31
CA ALA A 11 36.29 -14.74 15.31
C ALA A 11 36.57 -14.02 13.99
N LEU A 12 36.59 -14.73 12.85
CA LEU A 12 36.77 -14.11 11.55
C LEU A 12 35.56 -14.42 10.67
N LEU A 13 34.95 -13.35 10.16
CA LEU A 13 33.85 -13.26 9.18
C LEU A 13 32.43 -13.05 9.75
N ALA A 14 32.29 -12.27 10.82
CA ALA A 14 31.10 -11.41 10.96
C ALA A 14 31.30 -10.22 9.99
N VAL A 15 30.99 -10.42 8.71
CA VAL A 15 30.86 -9.31 7.76
C VAL A 15 29.60 -8.53 8.19
N PRO A 16 29.70 -7.28 8.68
CA PRO A 16 28.49 -6.48 8.81
C PRO A 16 28.06 -6.19 7.38
N MET A 17 27.01 -6.85 6.90
CA MET A 17 26.34 -6.45 5.66
C MET A 17 25.70 -5.09 5.91
N SER A 18 26.52 -4.05 5.89
CA SER A 18 26.08 -2.68 5.93
C SER A 18 25.30 -2.40 4.64
N GLY A 19 23.98 -2.32 4.79
CA GLY A 19 23.23 -1.31 4.05
C GLY A 19 22.66 -1.70 2.70
N CYS A 20 22.29 -2.96 2.47
CA CYS A 20 21.19 -3.22 1.54
C CYS A 20 19.91 -2.69 2.18
N LYS A 21 19.67 -1.36 2.08
CA LYS A 21 18.37 -0.77 2.36
C LYS A 21 17.46 -1.29 1.25
N VAL A 22 16.89 -2.48 1.48
CA VAL A 22 15.94 -3.12 0.56
C VAL A 22 14.91 -2.06 0.22
N MET A 23 14.88 -1.66 -1.04
CA MET A 23 14.00 -0.62 -1.53
C MET A 23 12.58 -1.14 -1.35
N GLN A 24 11.92 -0.75 -0.25
CA GLN A 24 10.58 -1.22 0.12
C GLN A 24 9.51 -0.53 -0.71
N ARG A 25 9.73 -0.40 -2.03
CA ARG A 25 8.68 0.09 -2.91
C ARG A 25 7.71 -1.07 -3.14
N ILE A 26 6.50 -0.92 -2.61
CA ILE A 26 5.38 -1.79 -2.92
C ILE A 26 5.17 -1.74 -4.45
N SER A 27 5.04 -2.90 -5.10
CA SER A 27 4.78 -2.92 -6.53
C SER A 27 3.46 -2.20 -6.83
N ASP A 28 3.40 -1.40 -7.89
CA ASP A 28 2.19 -0.67 -8.28
C ASP A 28 0.99 -1.63 -8.44
N GLY A 29 1.22 -2.85 -8.95
CA GLY A 29 0.20 -3.90 -9.06
C GLY A 29 -0.33 -4.37 -7.70
N SER A 30 0.56 -4.60 -6.72
CA SER A 30 0.16 -4.97 -5.36
C SER A 30 -0.64 -3.85 -4.70
N PHE A 31 -0.21 -2.59 -4.86
CA PHE A 31 -0.92 -1.43 -4.32
C PHE A 31 -2.32 -1.29 -4.94
N ASN A 32 -2.42 -1.41 -6.27
CA ASN A 32 -3.70 -1.35 -6.98
C ASN A 32 -4.66 -2.45 -6.52
N ASN A 33 -4.16 -3.68 -6.32
CA ASN A 33 -4.98 -4.78 -5.82
C ASN A 33 -5.50 -4.52 -4.40
N ALA A 34 -4.62 -4.08 -3.49
CA ALA A 34 -4.98 -3.78 -2.11
C ALA A 34 -6.04 -2.66 -2.03
N VAL A 35 -5.86 -1.57 -2.78
CA VAL A 35 -6.82 -0.47 -2.87
C VAL A 35 -8.16 -0.97 -3.42
N THR A 36 -8.12 -1.81 -4.44
CA THR A 36 -9.34 -2.38 -5.03
C THR A 36 -10.11 -3.21 -4.02
N ASP A 37 -9.44 -4.12 -3.32
CA ASP A 37 -10.09 -5.00 -2.32
C ASP A 37 -10.64 -4.19 -1.14
N GLY A 38 -9.88 -3.20 -0.67
CA GLY A 38 -10.32 -2.28 0.38
C GLY A 38 -11.56 -1.47 -0.02
N VAL A 39 -11.57 -0.87 -1.21
CA VAL A 39 -12.72 -0.10 -1.72
C VAL A 39 -13.95 -1.00 -1.90
N VAL A 40 -13.77 -2.21 -2.44
CA VAL A 40 -14.89 -3.16 -2.61
C VAL A 40 -15.52 -3.50 -1.26
N ALA A 41 -14.71 -3.71 -0.21
CA ALA A 41 -15.20 -3.97 1.13
C ALA A 41 -15.96 -2.75 1.71
N GLU A 42 -15.34 -1.56 1.69
CA GLU A 42 -15.94 -0.34 2.25
C GLU A 42 -17.25 0.05 1.56
N LEU A 43 -17.32 -0.10 0.23
CA LEU A 43 -18.54 0.17 -0.54
C LEU A 43 -19.64 -0.84 -0.20
N ARG A 44 -19.29 -2.14 -0.13
CA ARG A 44 -20.25 -3.20 0.23
C ARG A 44 -20.85 -2.95 1.61
N ASP A 45 -20.01 -2.58 2.58
CA ASP A 45 -20.44 -2.35 3.97
C ASP A 45 -21.35 -1.11 4.08
N ARG A 46 -21.30 -0.21 3.10
CA ARG A 46 -22.22 0.94 2.94
C ARG A 46 -23.42 0.67 2.02
N GLY A 47 -23.60 -0.58 1.58
CA GLY A 47 -24.71 -0.98 0.72
C GLY A 47 -24.53 -0.64 -0.77
N VAL A 48 -23.36 -0.12 -1.17
CA VAL A 48 -23.07 0.17 -2.59
C VAL A 48 -22.58 -1.08 -3.29
N ARG A 49 -23.37 -1.56 -4.26
CA ARG A 49 -23.05 -2.76 -5.05
C ARG A 49 -22.40 -2.40 -6.37
N LEU A 50 -21.23 -2.97 -6.61
CA LEU A 50 -20.48 -2.79 -7.85
C LEU A 50 -20.99 -3.73 -8.95
N GLU A 51 -20.93 -3.25 -10.19
CA GLU A 51 -21.12 -4.07 -11.38
C GLU A 51 -19.91 -5.00 -11.59
N HIS A 52 -18.72 -4.42 -11.54
CA HIS A 52 -17.44 -5.10 -11.71
C HIS A 52 -16.40 -4.59 -10.71
N ARG A 53 -15.30 -5.32 -10.58
CA ARG A 53 -14.13 -4.90 -9.80
C ARG A 53 -13.59 -3.57 -10.36
N PRO A 54 -13.21 -2.60 -9.50
CA PRO A 54 -12.60 -1.35 -9.95
C PRO A 54 -11.35 -1.57 -10.80
N SER A 55 -11.20 -0.74 -11.83
CA SER A 55 -9.99 -0.68 -12.67
C SER A 55 -9.09 0.42 -12.15
N CYS A 56 -7.89 0.06 -11.68
CA CYS A 56 -6.95 0.98 -11.05
C CYS A 56 -5.72 1.23 -11.92
N LYS A 57 -5.18 2.45 -11.81
CA LYS A 57 -3.91 2.85 -12.38
C LYS A 57 -3.10 3.61 -11.35
N THR A 58 -1.79 3.41 -11.38
CA THR A 58 -0.81 4.16 -10.60
C THR A 58 -0.12 5.14 -11.55
N PRO A 59 -0.60 6.39 -11.68
CA PRO A 59 0.12 7.37 -12.50
C PRO A 59 1.51 7.63 -11.92
N ASP A 60 2.48 7.85 -12.79
CA ASP A 60 3.83 8.24 -12.38
C ASP A 60 3.77 9.55 -11.60
N SER A 61 4.40 9.56 -10.43
CA SER A 61 4.47 10.69 -9.51
C SER A 61 5.79 11.45 -9.64
N GLY A 62 6.77 10.93 -10.39
CA GLY A 62 8.13 11.47 -10.46
C GLY A 62 8.91 11.33 -9.14
N SER A 63 8.39 10.59 -8.16
CA SER A 63 9.01 10.38 -6.85
C SER A 63 8.80 8.96 -6.35
N THR A 64 9.82 8.39 -5.71
CA THR A 64 9.71 7.10 -5.01
C THR A 64 8.96 7.21 -3.68
N SER A 65 8.87 8.40 -3.09
CA SER A 65 8.22 8.63 -1.79
C SER A 65 6.73 8.96 -1.90
N VAL A 66 6.23 9.18 -3.12
CA VAL A 66 4.83 9.52 -3.38
C VAL A 66 4.26 8.49 -4.35
N VAL A 67 3.16 7.84 -3.97
CA VAL A 67 2.41 6.94 -4.86
C VAL A 67 0.99 7.45 -4.96
N ARG A 68 0.46 7.52 -6.18
CA ARG A 68 -0.93 7.91 -6.44
C ARG A 68 -1.65 6.73 -7.04
N VAL A 69 -2.93 6.60 -6.75
CA VAL A 69 -3.80 5.63 -7.41
C VAL A 69 -5.07 6.32 -7.86
N HIS A 70 -5.52 5.96 -9.05
CA HIS A 70 -6.82 6.35 -9.56
C HIS A 70 -7.55 5.10 -10.00
N CYS A 71 -8.70 4.83 -9.41
CA CYS A 71 -9.57 3.73 -9.83
C CYS A 71 -10.92 4.23 -10.30
N THR A 72 -11.49 3.54 -11.29
CA THR A 72 -12.85 3.77 -11.76
C THR A 72 -13.67 2.50 -11.70
N ALA A 73 -14.95 2.64 -11.42
CA ALA A 73 -15.92 1.55 -11.43
C ALA A 73 -17.32 2.09 -11.73
N ARG A 74 -18.31 1.19 -11.72
CA ARG A 74 -19.73 1.54 -11.76
C ARG A 74 -20.49 0.77 -10.68
N THR A 75 -21.52 1.40 -10.11
CA THR A 75 -22.53 0.69 -9.34
C THR A 75 -23.39 -0.17 -10.27
N ARG A 76 -24.12 -1.14 -9.72
CA ARG A 76 -25.16 -1.88 -10.47
C ARG A 76 -26.30 -1.00 -10.97
N ALA A 77 -26.49 0.18 -10.37
CA ALA A 77 -27.44 1.18 -10.84
C ALA A 77 -26.86 2.08 -11.95
N GLY A 78 -25.61 1.84 -12.37
CA GLY A 78 -24.94 2.57 -13.45
C GLY A 78 -24.19 3.83 -13.01
N GLU A 79 -24.24 4.19 -11.71
CA GLU A 79 -23.58 5.38 -11.20
C GLU A 79 -22.06 5.23 -11.28
N PRO A 80 -21.34 6.25 -11.78
CA PRO A 80 -19.88 6.23 -11.83
C PRO A 80 -19.30 6.28 -10.42
N ILE A 81 -18.22 5.52 -10.22
CA ILE A 81 -17.42 5.53 -9.01
C ILE A 81 -16.01 5.95 -9.37
N THR A 82 -15.46 6.88 -8.60
CA THR A 82 -14.07 7.27 -8.68
C THR A 82 -13.40 7.09 -7.33
N VAL A 83 -12.21 6.51 -7.35
CA VAL A 83 -11.32 6.40 -6.21
C VAL A 83 -10.07 7.18 -6.54
N THR A 84 -9.69 8.10 -5.66
CA THR A 84 -8.38 8.75 -5.71
C THR A 84 -7.66 8.45 -4.42
N GLY A 85 -6.46 7.89 -4.52
CA GLY A 85 -5.59 7.59 -3.38
C GLY A 85 -4.24 8.27 -3.51
N LEU A 86 -3.67 8.64 -2.38
CA LEU A 86 -2.34 9.18 -2.22
C LEU A 86 -1.66 8.46 -1.06
N ALA A 87 -0.45 7.95 -1.28
CA ALA A 87 0.45 7.50 -0.25
C ALA A 87 1.70 8.38 -0.27
N GLU A 88 2.01 9.02 0.85
CA GLU A 88 3.23 9.79 1.09
C GLU A 88 4.18 9.00 1.99
N ALA A 89 5.48 9.30 1.89
CA ALA A 89 6.53 8.54 2.58
C ALA A 89 6.44 7.03 2.28
N ALA A 90 6.08 6.70 1.03
CA ALA A 90 5.87 5.33 0.55
C ALA A 90 7.16 4.49 0.52
N ASP A 91 8.31 5.13 0.69
CA ASP A 91 9.64 4.53 0.81
C ASP A 91 10.07 4.29 2.27
N THR A 92 9.15 4.46 3.22
CA THR A 92 9.36 4.27 4.66
C THR A 92 8.48 3.15 5.22
N ALA A 93 8.76 2.70 6.44
CA ALA A 93 7.95 1.69 7.13
C ALA A 93 6.56 2.20 7.56
N HIS A 94 6.32 3.51 7.50
CA HIS A 94 5.10 4.16 7.96
C HIS A 94 4.58 5.16 6.92
N PRO A 95 4.08 4.67 5.76
CA PRO A 95 3.45 5.54 4.78
C PRO A 95 2.22 6.21 5.37
N ARG A 96 1.94 7.44 4.92
CA ARG A 96 0.69 8.14 5.22
C ARG A 96 -0.21 8.06 4.02
N GLU A 97 -1.40 7.53 4.20
CA GLU A 97 -2.34 7.29 3.11
C GLU A 97 -3.54 8.23 3.22
N LEU A 98 -4.15 8.56 2.09
CA LEU A 98 -5.42 9.25 1.99
C LEU A 98 -6.17 8.77 0.75
N TYR A 99 -7.41 8.36 0.95
CA TYR A 99 -8.31 7.88 -0.07
C TYR A 99 -9.60 8.68 -0.06
N VAL A 100 -10.06 9.05 -1.25
CA VAL A 100 -11.33 9.72 -1.48
C VAL A 100 -12.12 8.88 -2.47
N VAL A 101 -13.34 8.51 -2.09
CA VAL A 101 -14.23 7.73 -2.94
C VAL A 101 -15.49 8.53 -3.22
N THR A 102 -15.82 8.65 -4.50
CA THR A 102 -17.05 9.30 -4.97
C THR A 102 -17.97 8.30 -5.65
N VAL A 103 -19.28 8.52 -5.51
CA VAL A 103 -20.33 7.79 -6.22
C VAL A 103 -21.27 8.83 -6.85
N GLY A 104 -21.55 8.72 -8.15
CA GLY A 104 -22.36 9.71 -8.85
C GLY A 104 -21.78 11.13 -8.81
N GLY A 105 -20.45 11.24 -8.68
CA GLY A 105 -19.75 12.53 -8.54
C GLY A 105 -19.78 13.15 -7.15
N ARG A 106 -20.41 12.51 -6.16
CA ARG A 106 -20.47 12.99 -4.77
C ARG A 106 -19.51 12.19 -3.90
N GLU A 107 -18.77 12.86 -3.01
CA GLU A 107 -17.94 12.16 -2.02
C GLU A 107 -18.82 11.30 -1.11
N LEU A 108 -18.56 10.00 -1.11
CA LEU A 108 -19.22 9.05 -0.23
C LEU A 108 -18.42 8.89 1.07
N PHE A 109 -17.09 8.80 0.95
CA PHE A 109 -16.20 8.80 2.11
C PHE A 109 -14.78 9.23 1.76
N ARG A 110 -14.07 9.63 2.81
CA ARG A 110 -12.64 9.93 2.83
C ARG A 110 -12.01 9.24 4.04
N LYS A 111 -10.92 8.51 3.83
CA LYS A 111 -10.23 7.74 4.88
C LYS A 111 -8.73 7.76 4.66
N ASP A 112 -7.98 7.64 5.73
CA ASP A 112 -6.52 7.49 5.75
C ASP A 112 -6.06 6.02 5.81
N CYS A 113 -7.01 5.09 5.71
CA CYS A 113 -6.77 3.65 5.68
C CYS A 113 -7.92 2.94 4.94
N LEU A 114 -7.60 1.93 4.13
CA LEU A 114 -8.56 1.05 3.45
C LEU A 114 -8.36 -0.45 3.78
N GLY A 115 -9.45 -1.16 4.06
CA GLY A 115 -9.45 -2.63 4.20
C GLY A 115 -9.31 -3.15 5.64
N LEU A 116 -8.96 -4.44 5.77
CA LEU A 116 -9.09 -5.23 7.02
C LEU A 116 -8.15 -4.80 8.17
N GLY A 117 -7.16 -3.95 7.90
CA GLY A 117 -6.25 -3.40 8.92
C GLY A 117 -6.71 -2.08 9.54
N CYS A 118 -7.80 -1.50 9.03
CA CYS A 118 -8.27 -0.18 9.41
C CYS A 118 -9.30 -0.27 10.52
N ARG A 119 -9.07 0.45 11.62
CA ARG A 119 -9.96 0.52 12.78
C ARG A 119 -10.55 1.91 12.93
#